data_AF-A0A5C6DL61-F1
#
_entry.id   AF-A0A5C6DL61-F1
#
_cell.length_a   1.000
_cell.length_b   1.000
_cell.length_c   1.000
_cell.angle_alpha   90.00
_cell.angle_beta   90.00
_cell.angle_gamma   90.00
#
_symmetry.space_group_name_H-M   'P 1'
#
loop_
_entity.id
_entity.type
_entity.pdbx_description
1 polymer ?
#
loop_
_entity_poly.entity_id
_entity_poly.type
_entity_poly.pdbx_seq_one_letter_code
_entity_poly.pdbx_strand_id
1 'polypeptide(L)'
;MLLTDGSVNSQSKIGYGAYLVVPEHGLSLDSLRECVKVKRFEHTSSTKLELQTLLWALRDIQALESKVVVYTDSQNIMGLPGRRGRFEQNSYRSKKGRLLNNYELYQEFYRVTDQLNCRFVKVRGHQVSKQKDDIDRIFTLVDRASRSALREDRHF
;
A
#
# COMPACT_ATOMS: atom_id res chain seq x y z
N MET A 1 -7.14 -3.76 -11.38
CA MET A 1 -7.27 -3.19 -10.01
C MET A 1 -6.07 -3.60 -9.17
N LEU A 2 -5.56 -2.75 -8.28
CA LEU A 2 -4.46 -3.05 -7.36
C LEU A 2 -4.93 -2.90 -5.90
N LEU A 3 -4.66 -3.88 -5.04
CA LEU A 3 -4.87 -3.80 -3.60
C LEU A 3 -3.53 -3.90 -2.87
N THR A 4 -3.34 -3.10 -1.83
CA THR A 4 -2.10 -3.10 -1.05
C THR A 4 -2.40 -2.95 0.43
N ASP A 5 -1.68 -3.70 1.27
CA ASP A 5 -1.72 -3.54 2.72
C ASP A 5 -0.38 -3.94 3.36
N GLY A 6 -0.15 -3.54 4.62
CA GLY A 6 1.09 -3.84 5.33
C GLY A 6 0.89 -4.02 6.83
N SER A 7 1.65 -4.94 7.41
CA SER A 7 1.69 -5.16 8.86
C SER A 7 3.11 -4.99 9.38
N VAL A 8 3.28 -4.24 10.48
CA VAL A 8 4.61 -3.93 11.04
C VAL A 8 4.67 -4.26 12.52
N ASN A 9 5.79 -4.83 12.96
CA ASN A 9 6.17 -4.85 14.36
C ASN A 9 6.89 -3.54 14.70
N SER A 10 6.24 -2.68 15.49
CA SER A 10 6.77 -1.36 15.84
C SER A 10 8.02 -1.38 16.71
N GLN A 11 8.30 -2.49 17.41
CA GLN A 11 9.48 -2.67 18.25
C GLN A 11 10.69 -3.05 17.41
N SER A 12 10.59 -4.12 16.61
CA SER A 12 11.70 -4.59 15.77
C SER A 12 11.89 -3.77 14.49
N LYS A 13 10.91 -2.94 14.11
CA LYS A 13 10.88 -2.18 12.84
C LYS A 13 10.90 -3.09 11.61
N ILE A 14 10.52 -4.35 11.77
CA ILE A 14 10.29 -5.30 10.67
C ILE A 14 8.81 -5.25 10.31
N GLY A 15 8.51 -5.20 9.02
CA GLY A 15 7.15 -5.27 8.52
C GLY A 15 7.05 -6.06 7.23
N TYR A 16 5.84 -6.50 6.92
CA TYR A 16 5.51 -7.24 5.72
C TYR A 16 4.46 -6.48 4.94
N GLY A 17 4.79 -6.16 3.69
CA GLY A 17 3.86 -5.62 2.72
C GLY A 17 3.27 -6.73 1.89
N ALA A 18 2.01 -6.61 1.53
CA ALA A 18 1.34 -7.49 0.59
C ALA A 18 0.63 -6.69 -0.49
N TYR A 19 0.56 -7.23 -1.69
CA TYR A 19 -0.28 -6.68 -2.74
C TYR A 19 -0.93 -7.77 -3.60
N LEU A 20 -2.01 -7.40 -4.27
CA LEU A 20 -2.72 -8.23 -5.23
C LEU A 20 -3.17 -7.40 -6.43
N VAL A 21 -2.90 -7.89 -7.63
CA VAL A 21 -3.44 -7.34 -8.88
C VAL A 21 -4.62 -8.21 -9.28
N VAL A 22 -5.77 -7.57 -9.47
CA VAL A 22 -6.99 -8.25 -9.94
C VAL A 22 -7.25 -7.85 -11.39
N PRO A 23 -7.27 -8.82 -12.33
CA PRO A 23 -7.55 -8.57 -13.74
C PRO A 23 -9.04 -8.23 -13.96
N GLU A 24 -9.35 -7.56 -15.06
CA GLU A 24 -10.70 -7.07 -15.36
C GLU A 24 -11.74 -8.18 -15.52
N HIS A 25 -11.35 -9.33 -16.06
CA HIS A 25 -12.25 -10.49 -16.22
C HIS A 25 -12.54 -11.23 -14.90
N GLY A 26 -11.95 -10.78 -13.79
CA GLY A 26 -12.13 -11.39 -12.48
C GLY A 26 -11.48 -12.77 -12.37
N LEU A 27 -11.22 -13.19 -11.14
CA LEU A 27 -10.77 -14.55 -10.80
C LEU A 27 -11.56 -15.01 -9.57
N SER A 28 -11.62 -16.33 -9.35
CA SER A 28 -12.18 -16.87 -8.11
C SER A 28 -11.34 -16.38 -6.91
N LEU A 29 -11.96 -16.31 -5.72
CA LEU A 29 -11.24 -15.89 -4.51
C LEU A 29 -10.05 -16.81 -4.18
N ASP A 30 -10.15 -18.11 -4.49
CA ASP A 30 -9.07 -19.07 -4.25
C ASP A 30 -7.90 -18.82 -5.21
N SER A 31 -8.17 -18.61 -6.50
CA SER A 31 -7.14 -18.23 -7.48
C SER A 31 -6.48 -16.89 -7.14
N LEU A 32 -7.27 -15.91 -6.66
CA LEU A 32 -6.75 -14.62 -6.20
C LEU A 32 -5.84 -14.76 -4.97
N ARG A 33 -6.16 -15.69 -4.06
CA ARG A 33 -5.33 -15.95 -2.86
C ARG A 33 -3.93 -16.40 -3.25
N GLU A 34 -3.80 -17.27 -4.24
CA GLU A 34 -2.49 -17.75 -4.74
C GLU A 34 -1.68 -16.65 -5.42
N CYS A 35 -2.34 -15.61 -5.91
CA CYS A 35 -1.72 -14.48 -6.59
C CYS A 35 -1.25 -13.36 -5.65
N VAL A 36 -1.51 -13.46 -4.34
CA VAL A 36 -1.07 -12.44 -3.37
C VAL A 36 0.44 -12.50 -3.24
N LYS A 37 1.11 -11.37 -3.52
CA LYS A 37 2.55 -11.24 -3.31
C LYS A 37 2.83 -10.63 -1.96
N VAL A 38 3.82 -11.17 -1.26
CA VAL A 38 4.25 -10.72 0.07
C VAL A 38 5.74 -10.43 0.06
N LYS A 39 6.15 -9.36 0.75
CA LYS A 39 7.56 -8.97 0.87
C LYS A 39 7.87 -8.42 2.25
N ARG A 40 9.04 -8.81 2.78
CA ARG A 40 9.59 -8.32 4.04
C ARG A 40 10.29 -6.97 3.84
N PHE A 41 10.16 -6.09 4.81
CA PHE A 41 10.78 -4.77 4.89
C PHE A 41 11.38 -4.56 6.27
N GLU A 42 12.61 -4.06 6.30
CA GLU A 42 13.33 -3.71 7.54
C GLU A 42 13.37 -2.20 7.75
N HIS A 43 13.67 -1.79 8.98
CA HIS A 43 13.77 -0.38 9.38
C HIS A 43 12.57 0.45 8.91
N THR A 44 11.37 -0.09 9.12
CA THR A 44 10.11 0.50 8.67
C THR A 44 9.19 0.87 9.83
N SER A 45 8.10 1.56 9.50
CA SER A 45 7.00 1.98 10.37
C SER A 45 5.69 1.81 9.59
N SER A 46 4.50 1.91 10.21
CA SER A 46 3.25 1.64 9.46
C SER A 46 3.13 2.56 8.24
N THR A 47 3.31 3.88 8.43
CA THR A 47 3.24 4.83 7.32
C THR A 47 4.34 4.61 6.27
N LYS A 48 5.56 4.25 6.68
CA LYS A 48 6.66 3.99 5.75
C LYS A 48 6.41 2.70 4.97
N LEU A 49 5.94 1.65 5.63
CA LEU A 49 5.62 0.35 5.05
C LEU A 49 4.47 0.46 4.03
N GLU A 50 3.41 1.19 4.37
CA GLU A 50 2.29 1.44 3.46
C GLU A 50 2.79 2.06 2.13
N LEU A 51 3.67 3.07 2.21
CA LEU A 51 4.28 3.69 1.02
C LEU A 51 5.22 2.75 0.28
N GLN A 52 6.09 2.05 0.99
CA GLN A 52 7.03 1.10 0.40
C GLN A 52 6.31 -0.03 -0.33
N THR A 53 5.22 -0.54 0.25
CA THR A 53 4.41 -1.61 -0.32
C THR A 53 3.71 -1.15 -1.59
N LEU A 54 3.09 0.05 -1.55
CA LEU A 54 2.47 0.62 -2.74
C LEU A 54 3.50 0.85 -3.86
N LEU A 55 4.63 1.48 -3.55
CA LEU A 55 5.67 1.76 -4.54
C LEU A 55 6.26 0.48 -5.13
N TRP A 56 6.48 -0.55 -4.29
CA TRP A 56 6.89 -1.86 -4.76
C TRP A 56 5.86 -2.45 -5.74
N ALA A 57 4.58 -2.47 -5.36
CA ALA A 57 3.52 -2.99 -6.21
C ALA A 57 3.41 -2.23 -7.54
N LEU A 58 3.47 -0.90 -7.52
CA LEU A 58 3.40 -0.05 -8.71
C LEU A 58 4.58 -0.28 -9.66
N ARG A 59 5.80 -0.49 -9.13
CA ARG A 59 6.97 -0.83 -9.95
C ARG A 59 6.82 -2.19 -10.63
N ASP A 60 6.33 -3.19 -9.90
CA ASP A 60 6.14 -4.54 -10.45
C ASP A 60 5.12 -4.55 -11.60
N ILE A 61 4.15 -3.64 -11.60
CA ILE A 61 3.10 -3.55 -12.62
C ILE A 61 3.34 -2.46 -13.66
N GLN A 62 4.49 -1.77 -13.62
CA GLN A 62 4.73 -0.58 -14.46
C GLN A 62 4.69 -0.88 -15.96
N ALA A 63 4.96 -2.12 -16.37
CA ALA A 63 4.87 -2.57 -17.76
C ALA A 63 3.42 -2.73 -18.27
N LEU A 64 2.43 -2.68 -17.38
CA LEU A 64 1.02 -2.68 -17.75
C LEU A 64 0.65 -1.25 -18.14
N GLU A 65 0.58 -0.94 -19.45
CA GLU A 65 0.15 0.35 -20.00
C GLU A 65 -1.35 0.60 -19.73
N SER A 66 -1.72 0.72 -18.46
CA SER A 66 -3.12 0.76 -18.03
C SER A 66 -3.30 1.70 -16.85
N LYS A 67 -4.47 2.33 -16.78
CA LYS A 67 -4.88 3.11 -15.61
C LYS A 67 -4.98 2.21 -14.38
N VAL A 68 -4.25 2.54 -13.31
CA VAL A 68 -4.27 1.75 -12.07
C VAL A 68 -5.24 2.35 -11.06
N VAL A 69 -6.24 1.57 -10.64
CA VAL A 69 -7.07 1.91 -9.46
C VAL A 69 -6.52 1.16 -8.26
N VAL A 70 -6.01 1.91 -7.28
CA VAL A 70 -5.38 1.45 -6.06
C VAL A 70 -6.37 1.47 -4.90
N TYR A 71 -6.54 0.34 -4.23
CA TYR A 71 -7.39 0.15 -3.06
C TYR A 71 -6.51 -0.04 -1.82
N THR A 72 -6.71 0.80 -0.83
CA THR A 72 -5.96 0.80 0.43
C THR A 72 -6.81 1.36 1.58
N ASP A 73 -6.55 0.91 2.80
CA ASP A 73 -7.11 1.48 4.02
C ASP A 73 -6.22 2.59 4.64
N SER A 74 -5.02 2.84 4.07
CA SER A 74 -4.07 3.85 4.56
C SER A 74 -4.66 5.27 4.45
N GLN A 75 -4.82 5.93 5.60
CA GLN A 75 -5.17 7.36 5.61
C GLN A 75 -4.05 8.23 5.05
N ASN A 76 -2.79 7.84 5.24
CA ASN A 76 -1.66 8.62 4.74
C ASN A 76 -1.63 8.63 3.21
N ILE A 77 -1.84 7.48 2.55
CA ILE A 77 -1.90 7.39 1.08
C ILE A 77 -3.06 8.23 0.55
N MET A 78 -4.25 8.10 1.13
CA MET A 78 -5.43 8.86 0.69
C MET A 78 -5.25 10.38 0.84
N GLY A 79 -4.49 10.82 1.84
CA GLY A 79 -4.21 12.24 2.07
C GLY A 79 -3.06 12.82 1.23
N LEU A 80 -2.20 11.99 0.62
CA LEU A 80 -1.02 12.46 -0.11
C LEU A 80 -1.35 13.39 -1.28
N PRO A 81 -2.30 13.07 -2.18
CA PRO A 81 -2.64 13.94 -3.31
C PRO A 81 -2.95 15.39 -2.87
N GLY A 82 -3.72 15.57 -1.80
CA GLY A 82 -4.06 16.90 -1.27
C GLY A 82 -2.89 17.63 -0.58
N ARG A 83 -1.82 16.93 -0.21
CA ARG A 83 -0.62 17.52 0.43
C ARG A 83 0.49 17.86 -0.56
N ARG A 84 0.40 17.41 -1.83
CA ARG A 84 1.45 17.53 -2.85
C ARG A 84 1.94 18.96 -3.03
N GLY A 85 1.04 19.89 -3.36
CA GLY A 85 1.42 21.28 -3.62
C GLY A 85 2.17 21.91 -2.46
N ARG A 86 1.73 21.67 -1.21
CA ARG A 86 2.43 22.13 -0.01
C ARG A 86 3.80 21.47 0.16
N PHE A 87 3.91 20.16 -0.09
CA PHE A 87 5.17 19.45 0.06
C PHE A 87 6.21 19.93 -0.97
N GLU A 88 5.81 20.06 -2.24
CA GLU A 88 6.69 20.55 -3.30
C GLU A 88 7.09 22.01 -3.10
N GLN A 89 6.14 22.90 -2.77
CA GLN A 89 6.42 24.33 -2.52
C GLN A 89 7.41 24.55 -1.37
N ASN A 90 7.39 23.71 -0.35
CA ASN A 90 8.29 23.82 0.81
C ASN A 90 9.52 22.92 0.69
N SER A 91 9.83 22.39 -0.49
CA SER A 91 10.96 21.46 -0.74
C SER A 91 10.99 20.30 0.27
N TYR A 92 9.81 19.80 0.61
CA TYR A 92 9.58 18.74 1.60
C TYR A 92 10.16 19.05 2.98
N ARG A 93 10.15 20.31 3.40
CA ARG A 93 10.58 20.75 4.74
C ARG A 93 9.39 21.14 5.61
N SER A 94 9.56 20.90 6.90
CA SER A 94 8.67 21.39 7.97
C SER A 94 8.86 22.89 8.19
N LYS A 95 7.94 23.52 8.94
CA LYS A 95 8.06 24.93 9.37
C LYS A 95 9.37 25.24 10.11
N LYS A 96 9.99 24.23 10.74
CA LYS A 96 11.28 24.34 11.44
C LYS A 96 12.49 24.08 10.53
N GLY A 97 12.31 24.03 9.20
CA GLY A 97 13.38 23.82 8.21
C GLY A 97 13.88 22.38 8.07
N ARG A 98 13.47 21.45 8.94
CA ARG A 98 13.84 20.02 8.87
C ARG A 98 13.09 19.32 7.74
N LEU A 99 13.75 18.40 7.04
CA LEU A 99 13.10 17.52 6.06
C LEU A 99 11.97 16.71 6.72
N LEU A 100 10.89 16.51 5.96
CA LEU A 100 9.79 15.66 6.38
C LEU A 100 10.25 14.21 6.42
N ASN A 101 9.76 13.47 7.41
CA ASN A 101 9.95 12.02 7.43
C ASN A 101 9.35 11.41 6.16
N ASN A 102 10.07 10.47 5.55
CA ASN A 102 9.71 9.79 4.30
C ASN A 102 9.64 10.70 3.07
N TYR A 103 10.31 11.86 3.05
CA TYR A 103 10.26 12.78 1.91
C TYR A 103 10.60 12.12 0.57
N GLU A 104 11.61 11.23 0.54
CA GLU A 104 12.02 10.50 -0.66
C GLU A 104 10.91 9.58 -1.18
N LEU A 105 10.19 8.91 -0.27
CA LEU A 105 9.05 8.08 -0.64
C LEU A 105 7.87 8.92 -1.12
N TYR A 106 7.70 10.15 -0.62
CA TYR A 106 6.67 11.07 -1.15
C TYR A 106 7.03 11.55 -2.55
N GLN A 107 8.29 11.90 -2.80
CA GLN A 107 8.77 12.26 -4.14
C GLN A 107 8.58 11.10 -5.12
N GLU A 108 8.98 9.88 -4.73
CA GLU A 108 8.79 8.70 -5.55
C GLU A 108 7.31 8.40 -5.78
N PHE A 109 6.47 8.53 -4.75
CA PHE A 109 5.02 8.35 -4.84
C PHE A 109 4.44 9.23 -5.93
N TYR A 110 4.66 10.55 -5.88
CA TYR A 110 4.08 11.46 -6.88
C TYR A 110 4.58 11.15 -8.30
N ARG A 111 5.89 10.88 -8.45
CA ARG A 111 6.48 10.52 -9.74
C ARG A 111 5.82 9.28 -10.35
N VAL A 112 5.72 8.20 -9.58
CA VAL A 112 5.19 6.91 -10.07
C VAL A 112 3.68 7.00 -10.30
N THR A 113 2.94 7.68 -9.43
CA THR A 113 1.48 7.82 -9.58
C THR A 113 1.08 8.66 -10.78
N ASP A 114 1.89 9.66 -11.13
CA ASP A 114 1.68 10.47 -12.33
C ASP A 114 1.90 9.64 -13.60
N GLN A 115 2.98 8.84 -13.61
CA GLN A 115 3.32 7.96 -14.75
C GLN A 115 2.23 6.91 -15.02
N LEU A 116 1.63 6.34 -13.96
CA LEU A 116 0.64 5.27 -14.06
C LEU A 116 -0.82 5.75 -14.05
N ASN A 117 -1.04 7.08 -14.00
CA ASN A 117 -2.36 7.68 -13.88
C ASN A 117 -3.21 7.04 -12.77
N CYS A 118 -2.61 6.92 -11.59
CA CYS A 118 -3.19 6.21 -10.46
C CYS A 118 -4.43 6.93 -9.91
N ARG A 119 -5.48 6.17 -9.60
CA ARG A 119 -6.62 6.62 -8.78
C ARG A 119 -6.66 5.86 -7.48
N PHE A 120 -6.96 6.54 -6.38
CA PHE A 120 -7.01 5.94 -5.05
C PHE A 120 -8.44 5.78 -4.55
N VAL A 121 -8.75 4.60 -4.03
CA VAL A 121 -10.04 4.27 -3.41
C VAL A 121 -9.79 3.79 -1.99
N LYS A 122 -10.48 4.43 -1.04
CA LYS A 122 -10.45 4.09 0.38
C LYS A 122 -11.23 2.81 0.61
N VAL A 123 -10.58 1.78 1.13
CA VAL A 123 -11.27 0.59 1.68
C VAL A 123 -11.54 0.83 3.16
N ARG A 124 -12.67 0.33 3.67
CA ARG A 124 -12.98 0.38 5.10
C ARG A 124 -12.26 -0.79 5.77
N GLY A 125 -11.22 -0.50 6.55
CA GLY A 125 -10.55 -1.53 7.34
C GLY A 125 -11.53 -2.21 8.31
N HIS A 126 -11.41 -3.53 8.46
CA HIS A 126 -12.03 -4.33 9.52
C HIS A 126 -13.57 -4.25 9.64
N GLN A 127 -14.32 -4.52 8.56
CA GLN A 127 -15.77 -4.74 8.67
C GLN A 127 -16.15 -6.18 9.07
N VAL A 128 -17.30 -6.32 9.75
CA VAL A 128 -17.89 -7.61 10.14
C VAL A 128 -18.42 -8.34 8.90
N SER A 129 -18.30 -9.68 8.84
CA SER A 129 -18.50 -10.50 7.62
C SER A 129 -19.85 -10.28 6.90
N LYS A 130 -20.90 -9.90 7.61
CA LYS A 130 -22.25 -9.67 7.06
C LYS A 130 -22.38 -8.38 6.23
N GLN A 131 -21.40 -7.48 6.25
CA GLN A 131 -21.45 -6.19 5.55
C GLN A 131 -20.37 -6.03 4.46
N LYS A 132 -19.52 -7.05 4.27
CA LYS A 132 -18.40 -6.99 3.32
C LYS A 132 -18.89 -7.09 1.88
N ASP A 133 -18.52 -6.10 1.07
CA ASP A 133 -18.62 -6.22 -0.38
C ASP A 133 -17.49 -7.11 -0.96
N ASP A 134 -17.50 -7.34 -2.27
CA ASP A 134 -16.51 -8.19 -2.91
C ASP A 134 -15.09 -7.62 -2.81
N ILE A 135 -14.95 -6.28 -2.79
CA ILE A 135 -13.66 -5.61 -2.61
C ILE A 135 -13.14 -5.85 -1.19
N ASP A 136 -13.99 -5.77 -0.17
CA ASP A 136 -13.61 -6.05 1.23
C ASP A 136 -13.15 -7.50 1.41
N ARG A 137 -13.77 -8.44 0.70
CA ARG A 137 -13.37 -9.86 0.71
C ARG A 137 -12.00 -10.05 0.06
N ILE A 138 -11.76 -9.43 -1.08
CA ILE A 138 -10.46 -9.47 -1.77
C ILE A 138 -9.39 -8.76 -0.94
N PHE A 139 -9.69 -7.60 -0.36
CA PHE A 139 -8.77 -6.85 0.50
C PHE A 139 -8.36 -7.68 1.73
N THR A 140 -9.28 -8.46 2.29
CA THR A 140 -8.99 -9.39 3.40
C THR A 140 -7.89 -10.41 3.04
N LEU A 141 -7.72 -10.77 1.76
CA LEU A 141 -6.63 -11.66 1.33
C LEU A 141 -5.26 -11.00 1.54
N VAL A 142 -5.13 -9.74 1.13
CA VAL A 142 -3.89 -8.97 1.23
C VAL A 142 -3.56 -8.65 2.70
N ASP A 143 -4.56 -8.20 3.46
CA ASP A 143 -4.42 -7.91 4.90
C ASP A 143 -4.12 -9.17 5.74
N ARG A 144 -4.71 -10.32 5.40
CA ARG A 144 -4.35 -11.57 6.06
C ARG A 144 -2.92 -12.00 5.71
N ALA A 145 -2.51 -11.87 4.45
CA ALA A 145 -1.19 -12.29 4.00
C ALA A 145 -0.06 -11.50 4.70
N SER A 146 -0.18 -10.17 4.77
CA SER A 146 0.80 -9.31 5.47
C SER A 146 0.92 -9.67 6.97
N ARG A 147 -0.22 -9.87 7.65
CA ARG A 147 -0.25 -10.24 9.08
C ARG A 147 0.23 -11.66 9.35
N SER A 148 -0.11 -12.63 8.51
CA SER A 148 0.39 -14.01 8.68
C SER A 148 1.90 -14.06 8.53
N ALA A 149 2.46 -13.44 7.50
CA ALA A 149 3.91 -13.40 7.30
C ALA A 149 4.65 -12.72 8.47
N LEU A 150 4.10 -11.61 9.00
CA LEU A 150 4.67 -10.99 10.19
C LEU A 150 4.61 -11.88 11.43
N ARG A 151 3.54 -12.68 11.61
CA ARG A 151 3.43 -13.62 12.74
C ARG A 151 4.44 -14.75 12.61
N GLU A 152 4.60 -15.31 11.42
CA GLU A 152 5.55 -16.39 11.13
C GLU A 152 7.00 -15.96 11.38
N ASP A 153 7.38 -14.73 11.02
CA ASP A 153 8.72 -14.15 11.32
C ASP A 153 9.01 -14.09 12.83
N ARG A 154 8.00 -13.90 13.68
CA ARG A 154 8.18 -13.88 15.16
C ARG A 154 8.41 -15.25 15.77
N HIS A 155 8.23 -16.32 15.01
CA HIS A 155 8.47 -17.69 15.45
C HIS A 155 9.89 -18.19 15.12
N PHE A 156 10.70 -17.35 14.46
CA PHE A 156 12.14 -17.54 14.24
C PHE A 156 12.94 -16.57 15.11
#